data_AF-A0A5D2F2A7-F1
#
_entry.id   AF-A0A5D2F2A7-F1
#
_cell.length_a   1.000
_cell.length_b   1.000
_cell.length_c   1.000
_cell.angle_alpha   90.00
_cell.angle_beta   90.00
_cell.angle_gamma   90.00
#
_symmetry.space_group_name_H-M   'P 1'
#
loop_
_entity.id
_entity.type
_entity.pdbx_description
1 polymer ?
#
loop_
_entity_poly.entity_id
_entity_poly.type
_entity_poly.pdbx_seq_one_letter_code
_entity_poly.pdbx_strand_id
1 'polypeptide(L)'
;MNSLVNQLRSSYPMSEEEEAFSYAWYLRTSHMFTYVLDAVVKLGVFYILMKVGPDVKLSSNQIASKIRAKNPDAPSLLDRMLRLLACHGLVTCVS
;
A
#
# COMPACT_ATOMS: atom_id res chain seq x y z
N MET A 1 2.97 -8.68 -16.80
CA MET A 1 3.92 -8.98 -15.71
C MET A 1 5.27 -8.27 -15.85
N ASN A 2 5.46 -7.41 -16.87
CA ASN A 2 6.80 -7.03 -17.35
C ASN A 2 7.20 -5.62 -16.89
N SER A 3 6.24 -4.83 -16.40
CA SER A 3 6.46 -3.41 -16.08
C SER A 3 6.98 -3.17 -14.67
N LEU A 4 6.64 -4.02 -13.69
CA LEU A 4 7.11 -3.88 -12.31
C LEU A 4 8.50 -4.49 -12.11
N VAL A 5 8.80 -5.59 -12.83
CA VAL A 5 10.12 -6.24 -12.82
C VAL A 5 11.20 -5.33 -13.41
N ASN A 6 10.85 -4.55 -14.45
CA ASN A 6 11.79 -3.63 -15.09
C ASN A 6 12.16 -2.41 -14.24
N GLN A 7 11.38 -2.06 -13.21
CA GLN A 7 11.65 -0.90 -12.34
C GLN A 7 12.54 -1.25 -11.12
N LEU A 8 12.82 -2.53 -10.87
CA LEU A 8 13.66 -3.03 -9.77
C LEU A 8 15.08 -3.42 -10.20
N ARG A 9 15.48 -3.15 -11.44
CA ARG A 9 16.74 -3.64 -11.98
C ARG A 9 17.92 -2.95 -11.30
N SER A 10 18.54 -3.66 -10.35
CA SER A 10 19.80 -3.28 -9.71
C SER A 10 20.90 -3.01 -10.75
N SER A 11 21.82 -2.10 -10.43
CA SER A 11 23.01 -1.81 -11.27
C SER A 11 23.98 -3.00 -11.37
N TYR A 12 23.83 -3.98 -10.48
CA TYR A 12 24.52 -5.26 -10.53
C TYR A 12 23.52 -6.38 -10.81
N PRO A 13 23.86 -7.36 -11.67
CA PRO A 13 23.01 -8.54 -11.88
C PRO A 13 22.84 -9.27 -10.55
N MET A 14 21.59 -9.59 -10.20
CA MET A 14 21.29 -10.41 -9.03
C MET A 14 21.82 -11.83 -9.25
N SER A 15 22.21 -12.51 -8.19
CA SER A 15 22.52 -13.94 -8.29
C SER A 15 21.24 -14.75 -8.54
N GLU A 16 21.37 -15.97 -9.07
CA GLU A 16 20.23 -16.88 -9.26
C GLU A 16 19.51 -17.16 -7.92
N GLU A 17 20.25 -17.23 -6.82
CA GLU A 17 19.71 -17.41 -5.47
C GLU A 17 18.88 -16.19 -5.03
N GLU A 18 19.38 -14.97 -5.27
CA GLU A 18 18.67 -13.73 -4.96
C GLU A 18 17.38 -13.58 -5.77
N GLU A 19 17.40 -13.98 -7.05
CA GLU A 19 16.22 -14.01 -7.92
C GLU A 19 15.19 -15.02 -7.43
N ALA A 20 15.61 -16.24 -7.11
CA ALA A 20 14.73 -17.30 -6.60
C ALA A 20 14.09 -16.89 -5.26
N PHE A 21 14.87 -16.33 -4.34
CA PHE A 21 14.37 -15.82 -3.07
C PHE A 21 13.35 -14.69 -3.27
N SER A 22 13.69 -13.70 -4.11
CA SER A 22 12.80 -12.58 -4.41
C SER A 22 11.49 -13.03 -5.03
N TYR A 23 11.53 -14.02 -5.92
CA TYR A 23 10.34 -14.60 -6.55
C TYR A 23 9.49 -15.38 -5.55
N ALA A 24 10.09 -16.22 -4.70
CA ALA A 24 9.36 -16.92 -3.64
C ALA A 24 8.70 -15.93 -2.67
N TRP A 25 9.41 -14.85 -2.30
CA TRP A 25 8.87 -13.79 -1.45
C TRP A 25 7.72 -13.04 -2.11
N TYR A 26 7.83 -12.71 -3.41
CA TYR A 26 6.76 -12.11 -4.18
C TYR A 26 5.53 -13.01 -4.23
N LEU A 27 5.69 -14.30 -4.54
CA LEU A 27 4.58 -15.26 -4.56
C LEU A 27 3.90 -15.37 -3.20
N ARG A 28 4.69 -15.48 -2.12
CA ARG A 28 4.17 -15.45 -0.75
C ARG A 28 3.34 -14.18 -0.56
N THR A 29 3.89 -13.00 -0.85
CA THR A 29 3.26 -11.72 -0.47
C THR A 29 2.19 -11.23 -1.45
N SER A 30 2.06 -11.86 -2.62
CA SER A 30 1.17 -11.42 -3.72
C SER A 30 -0.29 -11.18 -3.30
N HIS A 31 -0.83 -12.03 -2.42
CA HIS A 31 -2.21 -11.92 -1.93
C HIS A 31 -2.44 -10.73 -0.98
N MET A 32 -1.38 -10.20 -0.36
CA MET A 32 -1.49 -9.10 0.60
C MET A 32 -2.11 -7.86 -0.05
N PHE A 33 -1.76 -7.56 -1.30
CA PHE A 33 -2.32 -6.44 -2.03
C PHE A 33 -3.83 -6.56 -2.17
N THR A 34 -4.34 -7.71 -2.61
CA THR A 34 -5.78 -7.95 -2.77
C THR A 34 -6.56 -7.80 -1.46
N TYR A 35 -6.03 -8.32 -0.35
CA TYR A 35 -6.69 -8.19 0.95
C TYR A 35 -6.69 -6.74 1.46
N VAL A 36 -5.58 -6.02 1.29
CA VAL A 36 -5.49 -4.62 1.69
C VAL A 36 -6.42 -3.76 0.85
N LEU A 37 -6.47 -3.96 -0.47
CA LEU A 37 -7.36 -3.22 -1.36
C LEU A 37 -8.83 -3.41 -0.96
N ASP A 38 -9.26 -4.66 -0.77
CA ASP A 38 -10.62 -4.98 -0.32
C ASP A 38 -10.96 -4.32 1.03
N ALA A 39 -10.05 -4.38 2.00
CA ALA A 39 -10.24 -3.75 3.30
C ALA A 39 -10.34 -2.21 3.21
N VAL A 40 -9.48 -1.54 2.44
CA VAL A 40 -9.53 -0.08 2.22
C VAL A 40 -10.85 0.34 1.55
N VAL A 41 -11.36 -0.46 0.61
CA VAL A 41 -12.67 -0.25 -0.02
C VAL A 41 -13.79 -0.39 1.01
N LYS A 42 -13.81 -1.47 1.79
CA LYS A 42 -14.83 -1.71 2.84
C LYS A 42 -14.82 -0.64 3.93
N LEU A 43 -13.66 -0.12 4.27
CA LEU A 43 -13.50 0.98 5.23
C LEU A 43 -13.89 2.36 4.64
N GLY A 44 -14.15 2.45 3.33
CA GLY A 44 -14.55 3.70 2.68
C GLY A 44 -13.42 4.73 2.59
N VAL A 45 -12.16 4.30 2.64
CA VAL A 45 -11.01 5.22 2.66
C VAL A 45 -10.91 6.02 1.37
N PHE A 46 -11.12 5.40 0.20
CA PHE A 46 -11.12 6.13 -1.07
C PHE A 46 -12.22 7.18 -1.14
N TYR A 47 -13.40 6.89 -0.58
CA TYR A 47 -14.49 7.86 -0.47
C TYR A 47 -14.13 9.05 0.42
N ILE A 48 -13.43 8.79 1.53
CA ILE A 48 -12.91 9.84 2.42
C ILE A 48 -11.90 10.74 1.69
N LEU A 49 -10.96 10.16 0.95
CA LEU A 49 -9.97 10.90 0.17
C LEU A 49 -10.65 11.72 -0.94
N MET A 50 -11.57 11.12 -1.68
CA MET A 50 -12.37 11.82 -2.70
C MET A 50 -13.11 13.02 -2.12
N LYS A 51 -13.71 12.88 -0.92
CA LYS A 51 -14.47 13.95 -0.28
C LYS A 51 -13.66 15.18 0.11
N VAL A 52 -12.37 15.03 0.41
CA VAL A 52 -11.53 16.17 0.79
C VAL A 52 -10.93 16.88 -0.42
N GLY A 53 -10.96 16.25 -1.60
CA GLY A 53 -10.44 16.80 -2.84
C GLY A 53 -9.00 16.35 -3.14
N PRO A 54 -8.56 16.47 -4.40
CA PRO A 54 -7.31 15.89 -4.90
C PRO A 54 -6.03 16.48 -4.27
N ASP A 55 -6.08 17.74 -3.84
CA ASP A 55 -4.92 18.45 -3.31
C ASP A 55 -4.80 18.36 -1.77
N VAL A 56 -5.78 17.74 -1.11
CA VAL A 56 -5.80 17.62 0.35
C VAL A 56 -5.17 16.31 0.79
N LYS A 57 -4.10 16.44 1.56
CA LYS A 57 -3.41 15.31 2.18
C LYS A 57 -4.01 15.04 3.55
N LEU A 58 -4.29 13.77 3.83
CA LEU A 58 -4.76 13.32 5.16
C LEU A 58 -3.71 12.45 5.81
N SER A 59 -3.49 12.66 7.11
CA SER A 59 -2.75 11.71 7.93
C SER A 59 -3.59 10.48 8.26
N SER A 60 -2.93 9.37 8.56
CA SER A 60 -3.60 8.13 8.98
C SER A 60 -4.46 8.32 10.23
N ASN A 61 -4.09 9.25 11.13
CA ASN A 61 -4.91 9.64 12.28
C ASN A 61 -6.22 10.33 11.85
N GLN A 62 -6.16 11.24 10.88
CA GLN A 62 -7.34 11.93 10.36
C GLN A 62 -8.28 10.95 9.65
N ILE A 63 -7.73 9.99 8.89
CA ILE A 63 -8.52 8.94 8.24
C ILE A 63 -9.18 8.04 9.29
N ALA A 64 -8.42 7.57 10.30
CA ALA A 64 -8.92 6.78 11.42
C ALA A 64 -10.08 7.47 12.16
N SER A 65 -9.94 8.78 12.41
CA SER A 65 -10.98 9.60 13.02
C SER A 65 -12.24 9.67 12.16
N LYS A 66 -12.09 9.86 10.83
CA LYS A 66 -13.23 9.93 9.90
C LYS A 66 -14.00 8.61 9.77
N ILE A 67 -13.30 7.46 9.82
CA ILE A 67 -13.97 6.14 9.88
C ILE A 67 -14.47 5.79 11.29
N ARG A 68 -14.28 6.67 12.28
CA ARG A 68 -14.65 6.50 13.69
C ARG A 68 -14.07 5.20 14.27
N ALA A 69 -12.82 4.91 13.95
CA ALA A 69 -12.13 3.73 14.45
C ALA A 69 -12.04 3.78 15.98
N LYS A 70 -12.43 2.68 16.62
CA LYS A 70 -12.29 2.49 18.08
C LYS A 70 -10.95 1.86 18.46
N ASN A 71 -10.31 1.18 17.50
CA ASN A 71 -9.03 0.53 17.71
C ASN A 71 -7.92 1.61 17.80
N PRO A 72 -7.19 1.71 18.93
CA PRO A 72 -6.09 2.67 19.06
C PRO A 72 -4.98 2.46 18.02
N ASP A 73 -4.81 1.24 17.52
CA ASP A 73 -3.82 0.92 16.48
C ASP A 73 -4.30 1.22 15.06
N ALA A 74 -5.55 1.66 14.86
CA ALA A 74 -6.10 1.92 13.53
C ALA A 74 -5.25 2.89 12.69
N PRO A 75 -4.71 4.00 13.23
CA PRO A 75 -3.83 4.87 12.45
C PRO A 75 -2.59 4.14 11.93
N SER A 76 -1.95 3.28 12.73
CA SER A 76 -0.73 2.57 12.29
C SER A 76 -1.06 1.49 11.26
N LEU A 77 -2.20 0.83 11.39
CA LEU A 77 -2.68 -0.15 10.40
C LEU A 77 -3.02 0.52 9.07
N LEU A 78 -3.77 1.62 9.10
CA LEU A 78 -4.10 2.41 7.90
C LEU A 78 -2.83 2.91 7.21
N ASP A 79 -1.85 3.38 7.97
CA ASP A 79 -0.57 3.83 7.43
C ASP A 79 0.17 2.73 6.66
N ARG A 80 0.20 1.50 7.19
CA ARG A 80 0.78 0.32 6.49
C ARG A 80 -0.01 -0.03 5.22
N MET A 81 -1.34 0.02 5.29
CA MET A 81 -2.20 -0.25 4.14
C MET A 81 -1.98 0.79 3.03
N LEU A 82 -1.95 2.08 3.38
CA LEU A 82 -1.76 3.18 2.45
C LEU A 82 -0.36 3.14 1.80
N ARG A 83 0.69 2.80 2.56
CA ARG A 83 2.02 2.58 1.99
C ARG A 83 2.03 1.46 0.96
N LEU A 84 1.37 0.33 1.25
CA LEU A 84 1.27 -0.76 0.27
C LEU A 84 0.56 -0.28 -1.00
N LEU A 85 -0.56 0.43 -0.87
CA LEU A 85 -1.28 0.99 -2.02
C LEU A 85 -0.45 2.02 -2.79
N ALA A 86 0.40 2.79 -2.11
CA ALA A 86 1.33 3.73 -2.73
C ALA A 86 2.41 3.03 -3.55
N CYS A 87 2.94 1.89 -3.08
CA CYS A 87 3.86 1.05 -3.86
C CYS A 87 3.22 0.53 -5.16
N HIS A 88 1.89 0.43 -5.21
CA HIS A 88 1.11 0.06 -6.39
C HIS A 88 0.54 1.27 -7.16
N GLY A 89 0.88 2.51 -6.77
CA GLY A 89 0.49 3.73 -7.47
C GLY A 89 -0.98 4.15 -7.31
N LEU A 90 -1.71 3.58 -6.36
CA LEU A 90 -3.14 3.89 -6.15
C LEU A 90 -3.37 5.13 -5.29
N VAL A 91 -2.40 5.50 -4.47
CA VAL A 91 -2.40 6.70 -3.64
C VAL A 91 -0.99 7.27 -3.59
N THR A 92 -0.86 8.54 -3.26
CA THR A 92 0.44 9.17 -2.97
C THR A 92 0.60 9.34 -1.47
N CYS A 93 1.75 8.93 -0.92
CA CYS A 93 2.13 9.22 0.46
C CYS A 93 3.22 10.30 0.50
N VAL A 94 3.27 11.09 1.58
CA VAL A 94 4.41 11.94 1.91
C VAL A 94 5.12 11.29 3.08
N SER A 95 6.43 11.12 2.96
CA SER A 95 7.31 10.58 3.99
C SER A 95 7.39 11.50 5.20
#